data_AF-A0A0F2NHP1-F1
#
_entry.id   AF-A0A0F2NHP1-F1
#
_cell.length_a   1.000
_cell.length_b   1.000
_cell.length_c   1.000
_cell.angle_alpha   90.00
_cell.angle_beta   90.00
_cell.angle_gamma   90.00
#
_symmetry.space_group_name_H-M   'P 1'
#
loop_
_entity.id
_entity.type
_entity.pdbx_description
1 polymer ?
#
loop_
_entity_poly.entity_id
_entity_poly.type
_entity_poly.pdbx_seq_one_letter_code
_entity_poly.pdbx_strand_id
1 'polypeptide(L)'
;MTRQSKKSIDRFVIWTGSLMFLVSIIIYWIGMNFIREEVFTHYFNPKEHIIVSQNQDTREIYSWKDLNGEVYTPEDSHVRNFTWGTTMLLLFVMGITFFVHSTVVGYYTRIVLHRETMPRHGYMPGV
;
A
#
# COMPACT_ATOMS: atom_id res chain seq x y z
N MET A 1 -20.10 -7.10 26.50
CA MET A 1 -18.75 -6.51 26.36
C MET A 1 -18.57 -5.42 27.41
N THR A 2 -17.52 -5.47 28.21
CA THR A 2 -17.27 -4.45 29.24
C THR A 2 -16.71 -3.15 28.62
N ARG A 3 -16.85 -2.01 29.32
CA ARG A 3 -16.25 -0.73 28.89
C ARG A 3 -14.72 -0.82 28.75
N GLN A 4 -14.07 -1.63 29.59
CA GLN A 4 -12.63 -1.81 29.59
C GLN A 4 -12.14 -2.53 28.33
N SER A 5 -12.81 -3.61 27.93
CA SER A 5 -12.49 -4.34 26.70
C SER A 5 -12.78 -3.53 25.44
N LYS A 6 -13.83 -2.71 25.44
CA LYS A 6 -14.10 -1.81 24.31
C LYS A 6 -12.93 -0.84 24.09
N LYS A 7 -12.44 -0.22 25.16
CA LYS A 7 -11.29 0.71 25.11
C LYS A 7 -9.99 0.02 24.67
N SER A 8 -9.75 -1.23 25.07
CA SER A 8 -8.55 -1.96 24.63
C SER A 8 -8.62 -2.34 23.15
N ILE A 9 -9.81 -2.72 22.65
CA ILE A 9 -10.02 -2.97 21.22
C ILE A 9 -9.86 -1.69 20.41
N ASP A 10 -10.48 -0.58 20.81
CA ASP A 10 -10.37 0.68 20.08
C ASP A 10 -8.90 1.14 19.96
N ARG A 11 -8.13 1.03 21.06
CA ARG A 11 -6.69 1.34 21.03
C ARG A 11 -5.92 0.40 20.10
N PHE A 12 -6.24 -0.89 20.11
CA PHE A 12 -5.61 -1.88 19.24
C PHE A 12 -5.92 -1.61 17.76
N VAL A 13 -7.17 -1.29 17.43
CA VAL A 13 -7.60 -0.93 16.08
C VAL A 13 -6.85 0.30 15.57
N ILE A 14 -6.76 1.37 16.38
CA ILE A 14 -6.03 2.58 15.99
C ILE A 14 -4.55 2.28 15.78
N TRP A 15 -3.93 1.55 16.71
CA TRP A 15 -2.50 1.25 16.63
C TRP A 15 -2.16 0.35 15.43
N THR A 16 -2.92 -0.73 15.23
CA THR A 16 -2.74 -1.64 14.09
C THR A 16 -3.06 -0.97 12.77
N GLY A 17 -4.10 -0.14 12.71
CA GLY A 17 -4.45 0.66 11.54
C GLY A 17 -3.31 1.61 11.13
N SER A 18 -2.74 2.35 12.09
CA SER A 18 -1.59 3.23 11.84
C SER A 18 -0.36 2.47 11.37
N LEU A 19 -0.06 1.31 11.96
CA LEU A 19 1.05 0.46 11.53
C LEU A 19 0.84 -0.05 10.10
N MET A 20 -0.36 -0.55 9.79
CA MET A 20 -0.71 -1.06 8.47
C MET A 20 -0.66 0.04 7.40
N PHE A 21 -1.04 1.27 7.74
CA PHE A 21 -0.93 2.42 6.85
C PHE A 21 0.53 2.77 6.52
N LEU A 22 1.43 2.75 7.51
CA LEU A 22 2.85 2.98 7.24
C LEU A 22 3.46 1.88 6.35
N VAL A 23 3.10 0.62 6.64
CA VAL A 23 3.55 -0.53 5.83
C VAL A 23 3.02 -0.43 4.40
N SER A 24 1.76 -0.01 4.19
CA SER A 24 1.17 0.11 2.86
C SER A 24 1.85 1.20 2.01
N ILE A 25 2.28 2.31 2.61
CA ILE A 25 3.08 3.33 1.93
C ILE A 25 4.39 2.74 1.41
N ILE A 26 5.10 1.95 2.25
CA ILE A 26 6.37 1.33 1.87
C ILE A 26 6.16 0.32 0.75
N ILE A 27 5.15 -0.56 0.86
CA ILE A 27 4.84 -1.56 -0.17
C ILE A 27 4.47 -0.87 -1.49
N TYR A 28 3.64 0.18 -1.44
CA TYR A 28 3.28 0.94 -2.63
C TYR A 28 4.50 1.59 -3.27
N TRP A 29 5.39 2.20 -2.48
CA TRP A 29 6.62 2.81 -2.98
C TRP A 29 7.54 1.79 -3.66
N ILE A 30 7.74 0.62 -3.05
CA ILE A 30 8.52 -0.47 -3.66
C ILE A 30 7.86 -0.96 -4.94
N GLY A 31 6.55 -1.19 -4.92
CA GLY A 31 5.80 -1.64 -6.09
C GLY A 31 5.82 -0.64 -7.23
N MET A 32 5.80 0.67 -6.94
CA MET A 32 5.92 1.73 -7.93
C MET A 32 7.28 1.70 -8.64
N ASN A 33 8.37 1.52 -7.89
CA ASN A 33 9.71 1.40 -8.47
C ASN A 33 9.79 0.14 -9.36
N PHE A 34 9.31 -0.99 -8.85
CA PHE A 34 9.27 -2.25 -9.60
C PHE A 34 8.45 -2.14 -10.90
N ILE A 35 7.24 -1.59 -10.84
CA ILE A 35 6.38 -1.43 -12.01
C ILE A 35 7.02 -0.50 -13.05
N ARG A 36 7.72 0.56 -12.61
CA ARG A 36 8.41 1.47 -13.52
C ARG A 36 9.59 0.80 -14.22
N GLU A 37 10.41 0.04 -13.49
CA GLU A 37 11.65 -0.53 -14.01
C GLU A 37 11.41 -1.82 -14.80
N GLU A 38 10.50 -2.69 -14.35
CA GLU A 38 10.34 -4.04 -14.90
C GLU A 38 9.12 -4.21 -15.82
N VAL A 39 8.07 -3.40 -15.64
CA VAL A 39 6.80 -3.55 -16.38
C VAL A 39 6.63 -2.47 -17.43
N PHE A 40 6.86 -1.20 -17.08
CA PHE A 40 6.70 -0.06 -17.98
C PHE A 40 8.03 0.56 -18.35
N THR A 41 8.91 -0.25 -18.93
CA THR A 41 10.26 0.14 -19.39
C THR A 41 10.26 1.34 -20.34
N HIS A 42 9.18 1.56 -21.10
CA HIS A 42 9.07 2.70 -22.02
C HIS A 42 8.79 4.02 -21.30
N TYR A 43 8.38 4.01 -20.03
CA TYR A 43 8.12 5.24 -19.27
C TYR A 43 9.41 6.02 -19.04
N PHE A 44 9.37 7.35 -19.06
CA PHE A 44 10.58 8.16 -18.93
C PHE A 44 11.33 7.88 -17.61
N ASN A 45 12.57 7.39 -17.73
CA ASN A 45 13.50 7.18 -16.63
C ASN A 45 14.78 7.99 -16.91
N PRO A 46 15.12 9.01 -16.09
CA PRO A 46 16.31 9.83 -16.33
C PRO A 46 17.63 9.06 -16.19
N LYS A 47 17.61 7.84 -15.63
CA LYS A 47 18.80 6.97 -15.56
C LYS A 47 19.05 6.19 -16.84
N GLU A 48 18.02 5.96 -17.64
CA GLU A 48 18.05 5.05 -18.79
C GLU A 48 17.73 5.76 -20.11
N HIS A 49 17.05 6.90 -20.05
CA HIS A 49 16.53 7.61 -21.20
C HIS A 49 17.14 9.00 -21.37
N ILE A 50 17.37 9.37 -22.63
CA ILE A 50 17.84 10.69 -23.05
C ILE A 50 16.65 11.45 -23.63
N ILE A 51 16.46 12.70 -23.22
CA ILE A 51 15.41 13.57 -23.74
C ILE A 51 15.72 13.92 -25.20
N VAL A 52 14.76 13.67 -26.09
CA VAL A 52 14.89 13.98 -27.54
C VAL A 52 14.19 15.29 -27.87
N SER A 53 12.98 15.48 -27.34
CA SER A 53 12.19 16.68 -27.56
C SER A 53 11.57 17.16 -26.25
N GLN A 54 11.73 18.45 -25.99
CA GLN A 54 11.20 19.12 -24.81
C GLN A 54 10.72 20.52 -25.18
N ASN A 55 9.61 20.94 -24.59
CA ASN A 55 9.18 22.33 -24.67
C ASN A 55 10.18 23.24 -23.92
N GLN A 56 10.68 24.28 -24.58
CA GLN A 56 11.68 25.17 -23.98
C GLN A 56 11.11 26.06 -22.86
N ASP A 57 9.82 26.36 -22.91
CA ASP A 57 9.15 27.23 -21.94
C ASP A 57 8.58 26.44 -20.76
N THR A 58 7.85 25.34 -21.04
CA THR A 58 7.17 24.55 -20.01
C THR A 58 8.02 23.41 -19.45
N ARG A 59 9.13 23.06 -20.11
CA ARG A 59 9.97 21.90 -19.81
C ARG A 59 9.24 20.56 -19.91
N GLU A 60 8.09 20.51 -20.57
CA GLU A 60 7.38 19.26 -20.84
C GLU A 60 8.17 18.40 -21.82
N ILE A 61 8.36 17.12 -21.47
CA ILE A 61 9.08 16.15 -22.30
C ILE A 61 8.07 15.53 -23.28
N TYR A 62 8.32 15.71 -24.58
CA TYR A 62 7.47 15.15 -25.64
C TYR A 62 7.97 13.82 -26.17
N SER A 63 9.28 13.57 -26.09
CA SER A 63 9.85 12.28 -26.44
C SER A 63 11.20 12.05 -25.77
N TRP A 64 11.51 10.78 -25.56
CA TRP A 64 12.77 10.32 -25.01
C TRP A 64 13.23 9.05 -25.72
N LYS A 65 14.53 8.79 -25.65
CA LYS A 65 15.19 7.70 -26.35
C LYS A 65 15.90 6.79 -25.37
N ASP A 66 15.82 5.48 -25.59
CA ASP A 66 16.62 4.51 -24.84
C ASP A 66 18.05 4.35 -25.38
N LEU A 67 18.82 3.50 -24.71
CA LEU A 67 20.18 3.15 -25.11
C LEU A 67 20.25 2.38 -26.44
N ASN A 68 19.16 1.73 -26.85
CA ASN A 68 19.11 0.90 -28.06
C ASN A 68 18.82 1.71 -29.33
N GLY A 69 18.24 2.89 -29.21
CA GLY A 69 17.86 3.67 -30.38
C GLY A 69 16.39 4.08 -30.42
N GLU A 70 15.55 3.44 -29.62
CA GLU A 70 14.10 3.53 -29.74
C GLU A 70 13.60 4.81 -29.07
N VAL A 71 12.67 5.49 -29.75
CA VAL A 71 12.10 6.76 -29.29
C VAL A 71 10.67 6.50 -28.84
N TYR A 72 10.39 6.88 -27.60
CA TYR A 72 9.09 6.76 -26.97
C TYR A 72 8.46 8.13 -26.76
N THR A 73 7.13 8.14 -26.68
CA THR A 73 6.27 9.30 -26.55
C THR A 73 5.18 9.05 -25.50
N PRO A 74 4.56 10.11 -24.96
CA PRO A 74 3.40 9.96 -24.06
C PRO A 74 2.21 9.20 -24.65
N GLU A 75 2.08 9.19 -25.98
CA GLU A 75 0.99 8.51 -26.70
C GLU A 75 1.20 7.00 -26.82
N ASP A 76 2.41 6.50 -26.50
CA ASP A 76 2.68 5.07 -26.50
C ASP A 76 1.77 4.36 -25.51
N SER A 77 1.18 3.25 -25.96
CA SER A 77 0.22 2.48 -25.17
C SER A 77 0.80 2.05 -23.82
N HIS A 78 2.09 1.70 -23.77
CA HIS A 78 2.80 1.36 -22.54
C HIS A 78 2.86 2.54 -21.57
N VAL A 79 3.23 3.72 -22.07
CA VAL A 79 3.35 4.93 -21.25
C VAL A 79 1.99 5.37 -20.73
N ARG A 80 0.96 5.36 -21.60
CA ARG A 80 -0.41 5.73 -21.23
C ARG A 80 -1.02 4.75 -20.21
N ASN A 81 -0.69 3.47 -20.32
CA ASN A 81 -1.19 2.45 -19.40
C ASN A 81 -0.48 2.46 -18.03
N PHE A 82 0.62 3.20 -17.87
CA PHE A 82 1.30 3.35 -16.59
C PHE A 82 0.35 3.87 -15.50
N THR A 83 -0.49 4.86 -15.81
CA THR A 83 -1.50 5.39 -14.87
C THR A 83 -2.46 4.30 -14.40
N TRP A 84 -2.88 3.39 -15.29
CA TRP A 84 -3.73 2.27 -14.92
C TRP A 84 -2.98 1.23 -14.10
N GLY A 85 -1.72 0.93 -14.44
CA GLY A 85 -0.88 0.01 -13.68
C GLY A 85 -0.65 0.49 -12.24
N THR A 86 -0.34 1.77 -12.06
CA THR A 86 -0.15 2.38 -10.74
C THR A 86 -1.46 2.44 -9.95
N THR A 87 -2.59 2.73 -10.60
CA THR A 87 -3.92 2.66 -9.97
C THR A 87 -4.26 1.24 -9.50
N MET A 88 -3.98 0.22 -10.33
CA MET A 88 -4.20 -1.18 -9.96
C MET A 88 -3.32 -1.61 -8.78
N LEU A 89 -2.05 -1.19 -8.75
CA LEU A 89 -1.17 -1.41 -7.60
C LEU A 89 -1.73 -0.77 -6.33
N LEU A 90 -2.21 0.47 -6.41
CA LEU A 90 -2.81 1.16 -5.28
C LEU A 90 -4.03 0.39 -4.73
N LEU A 91 -4.95 0.01 -5.61
CA LEU A 91 -6.15 -0.74 -5.24
C LEU A 91 -5.80 -2.11 -4.65
N PHE A 92 -4.79 -2.78 -5.21
CA PHE A 92 -4.29 -4.06 -4.72
C PHE A 92 -3.72 -3.94 -3.31
N VAL A 93 -2.85 -2.94 -3.07
CA VAL A 93 -2.28 -2.66 -1.75
C VAL A 93 -3.37 -2.30 -0.74
N MET A 94 -4.33 -1.46 -1.12
CA MET A 94 -5.48 -1.12 -0.27
C MET A 94 -6.30 -2.37 0.09
N GLY A 95 -6.61 -3.21 -0.91
CA GLY A 95 -7.39 -4.42 -0.73
C GLY A 95 -6.71 -5.41 0.22
N ILE A 96 -5.42 -5.68 0.04
CA ILE A 96 -4.64 -6.56 0.93
C ILE A 96 -4.58 -5.97 2.33
N THR A 97 -4.27 -4.68 2.45
CA THR A 97 -4.12 -4.02 3.76
C THR A 97 -5.44 -4.06 4.54
N PHE A 98 -6.56 -3.80 3.86
CA PHE A 98 -7.89 -3.90 4.44
C PHE A 98 -8.22 -5.33 4.89
N PHE A 99 -7.94 -6.33 4.04
CA PHE A 99 -8.21 -7.73 4.34
C PHE A 99 -7.38 -8.23 5.55
N VAL A 100 -6.10 -7.90 5.59
CA VAL A 100 -5.21 -8.27 6.71
C VAL A 100 -5.64 -7.57 7.99
N HIS A 101 -5.87 -6.25 7.93
CA HIS A 101 -6.29 -5.48 9.09
C HIS A 101 -7.63 -5.98 9.67
N SER A 102 -8.64 -6.19 8.83
CA SER A 102 -9.94 -6.71 9.26
C SER A 102 -9.83 -8.11 9.88
N THR A 103 -8.98 -8.97 9.33
CA THR A 103 -8.72 -10.32 9.87
C THR A 103 -8.04 -10.23 11.25
N VAL A 104 -7.01 -9.41 11.39
CA VAL A 104 -6.27 -9.23 12.65
C VAL A 104 -7.16 -8.65 13.75
N VAL A 105 -7.93 -7.60 13.44
CA VAL A 105 -8.88 -6.99 14.38
C VAL A 105 -9.98 -7.97 14.76
N GLY A 106 -10.53 -8.72 13.80
CA GLY A 106 -11.53 -9.75 14.05
C GLY A 106 -11.02 -10.86 14.98
N TYR A 107 -9.79 -11.33 14.74
CA TYR A 107 -9.15 -12.33 15.59
C TYR A 107 -8.90 -11.80 17.01
N TYR A 108 -8.34 -10.60 17.15
CA TYR A 108 -8.10 -9.97 18.46
C TYR A 108 -9.40 -9.77 19.24
N THR A 109 -10.46 -9.31 18.56
CA THR A 109 -11.79 -9.11 19.16
C THR A 109 -12.36 -10.41 19.70
N ARG A 110 -12.26 -11.51 18.93
CA ARG A 110 -12.70 -12.84 19.39
C ARG A 110 -11.94 -13.30 20.64
N ILE A 111 -10.62 -13.10 20.69
CA ILE A 111 -9.82 -13.46 21.86
C ILE A 111 -10.25 -12.66 23.10
N VAL A 112 -10.45 -11.35 22.95
CA VAL A 112 -10.86 -10.49 24.08
C VAL A 112 -12.24 -10.90 24.59
N LEU A 113 -13.22 -11.13 23.71
CA LEU A 113 -14.56 -11.58 24.08
C LEU A 113 -14.56 -12.95 24.75
N HIS A 114 -13.75 -13.89 24.26
CA HIS A 114 -13.62 -15.22 24.85
C HIS A 114 -13.04 -15.15 26.28
N ARG A 115 -12.07 -14.25 26.50
CA ARG A 115 -11.50 -14.01 27.84
C ARG A 115 -12.49 -13.33 28.79
N GLU A 116 -13.44 -12.54 28.30
CA GLU A 116 -14.52 -11.96 29.12
C GLU A 116 -15.60 -12.98 29.51
N THR A 117 -15.84 -14.00 28.68
CA THR A 117 -16.90 -14.99 28.89
C THR A 117 -16.48 -16.18 29.76
N MET A 118 -15.18 -16.42 29.93
CA MET A 118 -14.74 -17.38 30.94
C MET A 118 -14.92 -16.78 32.34
N PRO A 119 -15.70 -17.41 33.24
CA PRO A 119 -15.77 -16.96 34.63
C PRO A 119 -14.37 -17.00 35.23
N ARG A 120 -13.93 -15.91 35.86
CA ARG A 120 -12.75 -15.92 36.76
C ARG A 120 -12.99 -16.99 37.83
N HIS A 121 -12.57 -18.22 37.58
CA HIS A 121 -12.51 -19.25 38.60
C HIS A 121 -11.46 -18.81 39.63
N GLY A 122 -11.89 -18.67 40.88
CA GLY A 122 -11.01 -18.72 42.04
C GLY A 122 -10.67 -17.38 42.71
N TYR A 123 -11.65 -16.72 43.32
CA TYR A 123 -11.43 -16.18 44.66
C TYR A 123 -12.19 -17.08 45.62
N MET A 124 -11.51 -18.07 46.18
CA MET A 124 -11.95 -18.67 47.44
C MET A 124 -11.44 -17.75 48.55
N PRO A 125 -12.31 -17.04 49.30
CA PRO A 125 -11.87 -16.39 50.53
C PRO A 125 -11.42 -17.52 51.48
N GLY A 126 -10.16 -17.43 51.91
CA GLY A 126 -9.58 -18.37 52.86
C GLY A 126 -10.43 -18.47 54.13
N VAL A 127 -10.58 -19.72 54.57
CA VAL A 127 -11.08 -20.14 55.87
C VAL A 127 -10.15 -19.64 56.97
#